data_AF-A0A821IIE9-F1
#
_entry.id   AF-A0A821IIE9-F1
#
_cell.length_a   1.000
_cell.length_b   1.000
_cell.length_c   1.000
_cell.angle_alpha   90.00
_cell.angle_beta   90.00
_cell.angle_gamma   90.00
#
_symmetry.space_group_name_H-M   'P 1'
#
loop_
_entity.id
_entity.type
_entity.pdbx_description
1 polymer ?
#
loop_
_entity_poly.entity_id
_entity_poly.type
_entity_poly.pdbx_seq_one_letter_code
_entity_poly.pdbx_strand_id
1 'polypeptide(L)'
;MFIMPTGRALTRTEFVKRLREVISSFGINSSFYSGHSLRIGAASTAAKAGLPIYLIKILGRWSSEAYRRYISVSSSTISNAFLL
;
A
#
# COMPACT_ATOMS: atom_id res chain seq x y z
N MET A 1 19.74 1.28 -0.34
CA MET A 1 19.67 0.10 0.56
C MET A 1 19.55 0.61 1.98
N PHE A 2 18.72 0.01 2.84
CA PHE A 2 18.59 0.42 4.24
C PHE A 2 19.48 -0.45 5.13
N ILE A 3 20.24 0.18 6.04
CA ILE A 3 21.24 -0.47 6.89
C ILE A 3 20.90 -0.17 8.34
N MET A 4 20.99 -1.19 9.19
CA MET A 4 20.82 -1.08 10.63
C MET A 4 22.07 -0.45 11.27
N PRO A 5 21.97 0.17 12.46
CA PRO A 5 23.15 0.69 13.17
C PRO A 5 24.25 -0.37 13.42
N THR A 6 23.88 -1.65 13.41
CA THR A 6 24.81 -2.80 13.50
C THR A 6 25.62 -3.05 12.22
N GLY A 7 25.42 -2.26 11.16
CA GLY A 7 26.06 -2.44 9.84
C GLY A 7 25.40 -3.52 8.97
N ARG A 8 24.39 -4.22 9.48
CA ARG A 8 23.67 -5.27 8.73
C ARG A 8 22.56 -4.69 7.86
N ALA A 9 22.26 -5.35 6.75
CA ALA A 9 21.11 -5.02 5.92
C ALA A 9 19.80 -5.16 6.72
N LEU A 10 18.89 -4.18 6.59
CA LEU A 10 17.57 -4.26 7.21
C LEU A 10 16.79 -5.45 6.62
N THR A 11 16.37 -6.37 7.48
CA THR A 11 15.54 -7.50 7.04
C THR A 11 14.06 -7.12 6.96
N ARG A 12 13.29 -7.88 6.17
CA ARG A 12 11.83 -7.76 6.11
C ARG A 12 11.20 -7.92 7.50
N THR A 13 11.70 -8.88 8.29
CA THR A 13 11.15 -9.19 9.62
C THR A 13 11.36 -8.04 10.59
N GLU A 14 12.55 -7.45 10.62
CA GLU A 14 12.85 -6.27 11.44
C GLU A 14 11.98 -5.07 11.03
N PHE A 15 11.86 -4.82 9.72
CA PHE A 15 11.00 -3.75 9.23
C PHE A 15 9.54 -3.93 9.65
N VAL A 16 8.97 -5.13 9.45
CA VAL A 16 7.58 -5.42 9.81
C VAL A 16 7.39 -5.37 11.33
N LYS A 17 8.36 -5.83 12.11
CA LYS A 17 8.33 -5.71 13.58
C LYS A 17 8.23 -4.24 13.99
N ARG A 18 9.12 -3.39 13.48
CA ARG A 18 9.15 -1.96 13.81
C ARG A 18 7.88 -1.24 13.36
N LEU A 19 7.38 -1.56 12.17
CA LEU A 19 6.10 -1.05 11.66
C LEU A 19 4.96 -1.37 12.63
N ARG A 20 4.88 -2.62 13.10
CA ARG A 20 3.81 -3.05 14.01
C ARG A 20 3.92 -2.40 15.39
N GLU A 21 5.14 -2.25 15.92
CA GLU A 21 5.37 -1.52 17.18
C GLU A 21 4.81 -0.09 17.11
N VAL A 22 5.10 0.64 16.03
CA VAL A 22 4.59 2.01 15.81
C VAL A 22 3.07 2.01 15.66
N ILE A 23 2.48 1.09 14.91
CA ILE A 23 1.02 1.02 14.74
C ILE A 23 0.32 0.72 16.08
N SER A 24 0.86 -0.21 16.86
CA SER A 24 0.33 -0.55 18.18
C SER A 24 0.44 0.61 19.16
N SER A 25 1.44 1.48 19.06
CA SER A 25 1.54 2.67 19.93
C SER A 25 0.41 3.68 19.70
N PHE A 26 -0.31 3.60 18.58
CA PHE A 26 -1.51 4.39 18.32
C PHE A 26 -2.82 3.66 18.70
N GLY A 27 -2.75 2.51 19.38
CA GLY A 27 -3.94 1.71 19.75
C GLY A 27 -4.59 0.97 18.57
N ILE A 28 -3.91 0.90 17.42
CA ILE A 28 -4.42 0.24 16.22
C ILE A 28 -3.99 -1.24 16.24
N ASN A 29 -4.89 -2.16 15.87
CA ASN A 29 -4.56 -3.58 15.75
C ASN A 29 -3.50 -3.81 14.66
N SER A 30 -2.24 -3.97 15.08
CA SER A 30 -1.09 -4.11 14.17
C SER A 30 -1.05 -5.43 13.41
N SER A 31 -1.86 -6.43 13.76
CA SER A 31 -1.81 -7.78 13.15
C SER A 31 -2.14 -7.75 11.66
N PHE A 32 -3.01 -6.83 11.25
CA PHE A 32 -3.40 -6.60 9.86
C PHE A 32 -2.33 -5.90 9.00
N TYR A 33 -1.24 -5.43 9.62
CA TYR A 33 -0.25 -4.60 8.95
C TYR A 33 1.06 -5.34 8.67
N SER A 34 1.56 -5.16 7.46
CA SER A 34 2.82 -5.67 6.92
C SER A 34 3.24 -4.87 5.68
N GLY A 35 4.40 -5.19 5.11
CA GLY A 35 4.81 -4.61 3.82
C GLY A 35 3.77 -4.82 2.70
N HIS A 36 3.02 -5.93 2.73
CA HIS A 36 1.95 -6.17 1.76
C HIS A 36 0.80 -5.16 1.93
N SER A 37 0.33 -4.94 3.16
CA SER A 37 -0.73 -3.96 3.42
C SER A 37 -0.35 -2.53 2.99
N LEU A 38 0.93 -2.14 3.15
CA LEU A 38 1.41 -0.84 2.69
C LEU A 38 1.36 -0.74 1.16
N ARG A 39 1.67 -1.82 0.44
CA ARG A 39 1.57 -1.88 -1.02
C ARG A 39 0.12 -1.78 -1.51
N ILE A 40 -0.82 -2.40 -0.79
CA ILE A 40 -2.26 -2.23 -1.04
C ILE A 40 -2.63 -0.77 -0.85
N GLY A 41 -2.30 -0.19 0.31
CA GLY A 41 -2.59 1.20 0.65
C GLY A 41 -2.03 2.19 -0.38
N ALA A 42 -0.78 1.99 -0.84
CA ALA A 42 -0.17 2.83 -1.86
C ALA A 42 -0.94 2.78 -3.20
N ALA A 43 -1.35 1.59 -3.67
CA ALA A 43 -2.18 1.47 -4.87
C ALA A 43 -3.55 2.12 -4.69
N SER A 44 -4.22 1.86 -3.56
CA SER A 44 -5.53 2.44 -3.27
C SER A 44 -5.47 3.97 -3.20
N THR A 45 -4.44 4.53 -2.58
CA THR A 45 -4.24 5.98 -2.49
C THR A 45 -3.95 6.60 -3.86
N ALA A 46 -3.09 5.98 -4.68
CA ALA A 46 -2.81 6.46 -6.03
C ALA A 46 -4.06 6.45 -6.92
N ALA A 47 -4.88 5.39 -6.82
CA ALA A 47 -6.16 5.32 -7.52
C ALA A 47 -7.14 6.40 -7.05
N LYS A 48 -7.26 6.63 -5.74
CA LYS A 48 -8.08 7.70 -5.17
C LYS A 48 -7.63 9.09 -5.60
N ALA A 49 -6.34 9.29 -5.82
CA ALA A 49 -5.78 10.52 -6.37
C ALA A 49 -5.99 10.67 -7.90
N GLY A 50 -6.69 9.73 -8.55
CA GLY A 50 -7.00 9.79 -9.98
C GLY A 50 -5.84 9.46 -10.89
N LEU A 51 -4.76 8.82 -10.38
CA LEU A 51 -3.64 8.44 -11.25
C LEU A 51 -4.11 7.40 -12.28
N PRO A 52 -3.72 7.54 -13.55
CA PRO A 52 -3.92 6.52 -14.56
C PRO A 52 -3.36 5.16 -14.13
N ILE A 53 -4.07 4.09 -14.52
CA ILE A 53 -3.71 2.71 -14.21
C ILE A 53 -2.26 2.37 -14.57
N TYR A 54 -1.78 2.83 -15.74
CA TYR A 54 -0.41 2.53 -16.18
C TYR A 54 0.64 3.11 -15.22
N LEU A 55 0.41 4.30 -14.64
CA LEU A 55 1.29 4.89 -13.62
C LEU A 55 1.23 4.08 -12.33
N ILE A 56 0.04 3.63 -11.90
CA ILE A 56 -0.10 2.78 -10.71
C ILE A 56 0.67 1.47 -10.89
N LYS A 57 0.61 0.87 -12.09
CA LYS A 57 1.40 -0.33 -12.43
C LYS A 57 2.90 -0.06 -12.36
N ILE A 58 3.38 1.08 -12.89
CA ILE A 58 4.79 1.48 -12.83
C ILE A 58 5.23 1.70 -11.37
N LEU A 59 4.47 2.47 -10.59
CA LEU A 59 4.76 2.76 -9.18
C LEU A 59 4.83 1.49 -8.33
N GLY A 60 3.89 0.57 -8.56
CA GLY A 60 3.91 -0.71 -7.88
C GLY A 60 4.90 -1.71 -8.47
N ARG A 61 5.43 -1.51 -9.68
CA ARG A 61 6.18 -2.55 -10.42
C ARG A 61 5.33 -3.81 -10.67
N TRP A 62 4.06 -3.63 -11.05
CA TRP A 62 3.19 -4.73 -11.44
C TRP A 62 3.30 -5.01 -12.94
N SER A 63 3.77 -6.21 -13.28
CA SER A 63 3.67 -6.73 -14.65
C SER A 63 2.25 -7.25 -14.96
N SER A 64 1.59 -7.87 -13.97
CA SER A 64 0.26 -8.46 -14.09
C SER A 64 -0.86 -7.56 -13.57
N GLU A 65 -2.10 -8.02 -13.73
CA GLU A 65 -3.32 -7.36 -13.25
C GLU A 65 -3.61 -7.59 -11.76
N ALA A 66 -2.65 -8.10 -10.98
CA ALA A 66 -2.82 -8.35 -9.55
C ALA A 66 -3.20 -7.08 -8.75
N TYR A 67 -2.83 -5.90 -9.24
CA TYR A 67 -3.18 -4.60 -8.64
C TYR A 67 -4.70 -4.33 -8.60
N ARG A 68 -5.49 -4.95 -9.49
CA ARG A 68 -6.95 -4.75 -9.56
C ARG A 68 -7.65 -5.12 -8.24
N ARG A 69 -7.11 -6.10 -7.50
CA ARG A 69 -7.63 -6.48 -6.19
C ARG A 69 -7.46 -5.40 -5.12
N TYR A 70 -6.63 -4.38 -5.37
CA TYR A 70 -6.33 -3.31 -4.41
C TYR A 70 -6.99 -1.98 -4.76
N ILE A 71 -7.51 -1.86 -5.98
CA ILE A 71 -8.22 -0.67 -6.43
C ILE A 71 -9.72 -0.99 -6.33
N SER A 72 -10.36 -0.43 -5.30
CA SER A 72 -11.82 -0.44 -5.18
C SER A 72 -12.36 0.90 -5.61
N VAL A 73 -13.29 0.90 -6.55
CA VAL A 73 -14.02 2.09 -6.99
C VAL A 73 -15.21 2.25 -6.04
N SER A 74 -15.31 3.39 -5.36
CA SER A 74 -16.44 3.65 -4.47
C SER A 74 -17.74 3.77 -5.28
N SER A 75 -18.87 3.38 -4.68
CA SER A 75 -20.19 3.53 -5.32
C SER A 75 -20.48 4.98 -5.73
N SER A 76 -19.95 5.96 -4.99
CA SER A 76 -20.02 7.38 -5.34
C SER A 76 -19.27 7.73 -6.63
N THR A 77 -18.09 7.15 -6.84
CA THR A 77 -17.31 7.34 -8.07
C THR A 77 -18.04 6.74 -9.27
N ILE A 78 -18.65 5.57 -9.08
CA ILE A 78 -19.48 4.91 -10.10
C ILE A 78 -20.69 5.80 -10.44
N SER A 79 -21.40 6.31 -9.41
CA SER A 79 -22.55 7.19 -9.59
C SER A 79 -22.19 8.46 -10.38
N ASN A 80 -21.05 9.08 -10.10
CA ASN A 80 -20.61 10.30 -10.79
C ASN A 80 -20.22 10.05 -12.25
N ALA A 81 -19.73 8.85 -12.59
CA ALA A 81 -19.38 8.50 -13.96
C ALA A 81 -20.59 8.37 -14.89
N PHE A 82 -21.78 8.11 -14.35
CA PHE A 82 -23.04 8.02 -15.10
C PHE A 82 -23.78 9.37 -15.23
N LEU A 83 -23.26 10.44 -14.64
CA LEU A 83 -23.83 11.80 -14.70
C LEU A 83 -23.09 12.72 -15.67
N LEU A 84 -22.12 12.18 -16.44
CA LEU A 84 -21.45 12.81 -17.58
C LEU A 84 -21.94 12.16 -18.88
#